data_AF-A0A6M3KUF6-F1
#
_entry.id   AF-A0A6M3KUF6-F1
#
_cell.length_a   1.000
_cell.length_b   1.000
_cell.length_c   1.000
_cell.angle_alpha   90.00
_cell.angle_beta   90.00
_cell.angle_gamma   90.00
#
_symmetry.space_group_name_H-M   'P 1'
#
loop_
_entity.id
_entity.type
_entity.pdbx_description
1 polymer ?
#
loop_
_entity_poly.entity_id
_entity_poly.type
_entity_poly.pdbx_seq_one_letter_code
_entity_poly.pdbx_strand_id
1 'polypeptide(L)'
;MSFQGILKVNDGTISCVVDGKQYIFDTDHPSYGVLCEAIKERDVETFISNYDVKAFIGEGVEIRGDTIYYQGEVVHNTVCENILRSIKEGFDIIGTKKFLENLIENPSKHSVDELFSFLQIHHLTITDDGCFLAYKCVKEDYLDKFSGKYDNHPGAVMEMSRNQVDDNLNHACSHGFHVGALGYSGPDGWYYREGDRVIIVKVNPKDVVCVPTDSNFQKVRVCRYEVVGDFQGELNRARYSGKVGGDYSSKKEEVKPRISIQPQDMLVDHYYEFDYTNKDGERKHRYVIVVEHQEDRVVCELIIPEEYHGECRGFIRNKMENILELMDEDILELENDYYEAKAYDEEDEEDDNSYNWPF
;
A
#
# COMPACT_ATOMS: atom_id res chain seq x y z
N MET A 1 27.30 0.72 23.65
CA MET A 1 26.75 -0.63 23.83
C MET A 1 27.32 -1.52 22.74
N SER A 2 27.57 -2.81 22.99
CA SER A 2 28.12 -3.71 21.96
C SER A 2 27.63 -5.14 22.12
N PHE A 3 27.44 -5.84 21.00
CA PHE A 3 27.23 -7.29 20.99
C PHE A 3 28.51 -8.01 21.45
N GLN A 4 28.37 -8.81 22.51
CA GLN A 4 29.47 -9.55 23.15
C GLN A 4 29.47 -11.04 22.76
N GLY A 5 28.34 -11.57 22.30
CA GLY A 5 28.22 -12.94 21.81
C GLY A 5 26.90 -13.13 21.07
N ILE A 6 26.92 -13.95 20.01
CA ILE A 6 25.76 -14.26 19.16
C ILE A 6 25.82 -15.76 18.83
N LEU A 7 24.71 -16.45 19.00
CA LEU A 7 24.49 -17.85 18.63
C LEU A 7 23.17 -17.94 17.86
N LYS A 8 23.22 -18.44 16.62
CA LYS A 8 22.02 -18.82 15.85
C LYS A 8 21.90 -20.34 15.84
N VAL A 9 20.76 -20.85 16.26
CA VAL A 9 20.41 -22.27 16.30
C VAL A 9 19.72 -22.67 14.98
N ASN A 10 19.79 -23.96 14.61
CA ASN A 10 19.27 -24.46 13.33
C ASN A 10 17.76 -24.25 13.14
N ASP A 11 16.99 -24.14 14.22
CA ASP A 11 15.56 -23.84 14.19
C ASP A 11 15.24 -22.35 13.98
N GLY A 12 16.28 -21.52 13.80
CA GLY A 12 16.14 -20.08 13.63
C GLY A 12 16.20 -19.28 14.93
N THR A 13 16.21 -19.92 16.10
CA THR A 13 16.37 -19.22 17.38
C THR A 13 17.72 -18.52 17.48
N ILE A 14 17.72 -17.27 17.95
CA ILE A 14 18.94 -16.48 18.16
C ILE A 14 19.08 -16.14 19.65
N SER A 15 20.24 -16.44 20.20
CA SER A 15 20.67 -15.97 21.53
C SER A 15 21.82 -14.99 21.34
N CYS A 16 21.71 -13.79 21.91
CA CYS A 16 22.82 -12.83 21.93
C CYS A 16 23.00 -12.19 23.30
N VAL A 17 24.17 -11.60 23.52
CA VAL A 17 24.50 -10.86 24.74
C VAL A 17 24.88 -9.43 24.35
N VAL A 18 24.19 -8.46 24.94
CA VAL A 18 24.45 -7.03 24.79
C VAL A 18 24.66 -6.44 26.18
N ASP A 19 25.80 -5.79 26.39
CA ASP A 19 26.16 -5.14 27.65
C ASP A 19 25.92 -6.00 28.91
N GLY A 20 26.17 -7.31 28.82
CA GLY A 20 26.05 -8.28 29.90
C GLY A 20 24.65 -8.84 30.12
N LYS A 21 23.63 -8.38 29.35
CA LYS A 21 22.28 -8.94 29.36
C LYS A 21 22.12 -9.93 28.20
N GLN A 22 21.54 -11.10 28.51
CA GLN A 22 21.20 -12.11 27.50
C GLN A 22 19.82 -11.84 26.91
N TYR A 23 19.73 -12.03 25.60
CA TYR A 23 18.55 -11.85 24.77
C TYR A 23 18.35 -13.13 23.95
N ILE A 24 17.13 -13.67 23.92
CA ILE A 24 16.78 -14.89 23.20
C ILE A 24 15.43 -14.67 22.50
N PHE A 25 15.40 -14.91 21.20
CA PHE A 25 14.19 -14.76 20.38
C PHE A 25 14.19 -15.77 19.23
N ASP A 26 13.01 -16.21 18.81
CA ASP A 26 12.80 -17.18 17.73
C ASP A 26 12.15 -16.53 16.51
N THR A 27 11.89 -17.33 15.47
CA THR A 27 11.31 -16.87 14.19
C THR A 27 9.91 -16.28 14.33
N ASP A 28 9.22 -16.53 15.44
CA ASP A 28 7.88 -16.00 15.71
C ASP A 28 7.94 -14.62 16.38
N HIS A 29 9.14 -14.15 16.74
CA HIS A 29 9.31 -12.81 17.28
C HIS A 29 8.84 -11.75 16.27
N PRO A 30 7.96 -10.80 16.64
CA PRO A 30 7.42 -9.82 15.70
C PRO A 30 8.49 -8.99 15.00
N SER A 31 9.61 -8.69 15.65
CA SER A 31 10.71 -7.97 15.00
C SER A 31 11.85 -8.89 14.52
N TYR A 32 11.60 -10.18 14.26
CA TYR A 32 12.67 -11.16 13.97
C TYR A 32 13.61 -10.69 12.86
N GLY A 33 13.08 -10.19 11.74
CA GLY A 33 13.87 -9.68 10.62
C GLY A 33 14.75 -8.48 11.02
N VAL A 34 14.14 -7.45 11.63
CA VAL A 34 14.84 -6.25 12.11
C VAL A 34 15.93 -6.59 13.13
N LEU A 35 15.65 -7.51 14.06
CA LEU A 35 16.63 -7.98 15.04
C LEU A 35 17.79 -8.72 14.36
N CYS A 36 17.50 -9.52 13.34
CA CYS A 36 18.55 -10.19 12.55
C CYS A 36 19.44 -9.18 11.83
N GLU A 37 18.87 -8.18 11.16
CA GLU A 37 19.65 -7.14 10.47
C GLU A 37 20.45 -6.28 11.45
N ALA A 38 19.85 -5.83 12.55
CA ALA A 38 20.55 -5.08 13.58
C ALA A 38 21.73 -5.86 14.18
N ILE A 39 21.60 -7.19 14.33
CA ILE A 39 22.71 -8.07 14.72
C ILE A 39 23.79 -8.13 13.63
N LYS A 40 23.42 -8.27 12.34
CA LYS A 40 24.37 -8.33 11.21
C LYS A 40 25.17 -7.02 11.10
N GLU A 41 24.50 -5.88 11.23
CA GLU A 41 25.08 -4.54 11.14
C GLU A 41 25.76 -4.07 12.43
N ARG A 42 25.62 -4.84 13.52
CA ARG A 42 26.08 -4.47 14.87
C ARG A 42 25.42 -3.19 15.41
N ASP A 43 24.22 -2.87 14.94
CA ASP A 43 23.40 -1.77 15.45
C ASP A 43 22.68 -2.17 16.74
N VAL A 44 23.29 -1.82 17.87
CA VAL A 44 22.75 -2.13 19.18
C VAL A 44 21.53 -1.28 19.54
N GLU A 45 21.44 -0.05 19.03
CA GLU A 45 20.34 0.85 19.35
C GLU A 45 19.05 0.32 18.74
N THR A 46 19.08 -0.01 17.44
CA THR A 46 17.96 -0.64 16.73
C THR A 46 17.62 -2.01 17.31
N PHE A 47 18.62 -2.81 17.72
CA PHE A 47 18.35 -4.10 18.35
C PHE A 47 17.56 -3.94 19.67
N ILE A 48 18.02 -3.07 20.56
CA ILE A 48 17.38 -2.88 21.87
C ILE A 48 15.98 -2.28 21.73
N SER A 49 15.78 -1.34 20.81
CA SER A 49 14.47 -0.71 20.58
C SER A 49 13.43 -1.69 20.02
N ASN A 50 13.86 -2.74 19.32
CA ASN A 50 12.97 -3.70 18.67
C ASN A 50 12.86 -5.05 19.40
N TYR A 51 13.71 -5.33 20.41
CA TYR A 51 13.71 -6.63 21.10
C TYR A 51 12.52 -6.77 22.05
N ASP A 52 12.26 -5.78 22.88
CA ASP A 52 11.11 -5.80 23.76
C ASP A 52 9.90 -5.19 23.01
N VAL A 53 9.29 -5.96 22.09
CA VAL A 53 8.00 -5.57 21.42
C VAL A 53 6.91 -5.24 22.45
N LYS A 54 7.11 -5.66 23.70
CA LYS A 54 6.30 -5.30 24.88
C LYS A 54 6.29 -3.81 25.24
N ALA A 55 7.11 -2.96 24.65
CA ALA A 55 7.16 -1.56 25.06
C ALA A 55 7.01 -0.61 23.88
N PHE A 56 5.82 0.00 23.84
CA PHE A 56 5.54 1.32 23.28
C PHE A 56 5.31 1.38 21.76
N ILE A 57 4.12 0.96 21.34
CA ILE A 57 3.45 1.60 20.20
C ILE A 57 2.87 2.97 20.60
N GLY A 58 3.44 3.70 21.59
CA GLY A 58 2.94 5.02 22.04
C GLY A 58 2.16 5.01 23.35
N GLU A 59 1.69 6.18 23.77
CA GLU A 59 0.82 6.30 24.94
C GLU A 59 -0.51 5.59 24.66
N GLY A 60 -0.78 4.51 25.40
CA GLY A 60 -2.08 3.84 25.40
C GLY A 60 -2.22 2.64 24.47
N VAL A 61 -1.35 2.44 23.47
CA VAL A 61 -1.38 1.25 22.59
C VAL A 61 -0.32 0.23 23.02
N GLU A 62 -0.74 -0.99 23.39
CA GLU A 62 0.13 -2.08 23.84
C GLU A 62 -0.07 -3.34 22.99
N ILE A 63 1.01 -3.97 22.52
CA ILE A 63 0.96 -5.34 22.00
C ILE A 63 1.23 -6.32 23.13
N ARG A 64 0.35 -7.30 23.32
CA ARG A 64 0.58 -8.45 24.19
C ARG A 64 0.35 -9.74 23.38
N GLY A 65 1.44 -10.39 22.98
CA GLY A 65 1.37 -11.51 22.03
C GLY A 65 0.83 -11.04 20.69
N ASP A 66 -0.23 -11.68 20.20
CA ASP A 66 -0.89 -11.32 18.93
C ASP A 66 -2.09 -10.38 19.11
N THR A 67 -2.19 -9.72 20.26
CA THR A 67 -3.33 -8.85 20.59
C THR A 67 -2.88 -7.43 20.86
N ILE A 68 -3.54 -6.47 20.21
CA ILE A 68 -3.37 -5.04 20.47
C ILE A 68 -4.40 -4.58 21.49
N TYR A 69 -3.94 -3.81 22.47
CA TYR A 69 -4.73 -3.19 23.51
C TYR A 69 -4.65 -1.67 23.35
N TYR A 70 -5.78 -0.98 23.51
CA TYR A 70 -5.83 0.47 23.65
C TYR A 70 -6.44 0.84 25.00
N GLN A 71 -5.70 1.60 25.81
CA GLN A 71 -6.10 2.01 27.17
C GLN A 71 -6.54 0.82 28.06
N GLY A 72 -5.96 -0.37 27.82
CA GLY A 72 -6.27 -1.60 28.55
C GLY A 72 -7.40 -2.45 27.96
N GLU A 73 -8.13 -1.95 26.97
CA GLU A 73 -9.19 -2.68 26.26
C GLU A 73 -8.63 -3.34 25.01
N VAL A 74 -9.15 -4.52 24.67
CA VAL A 74 -8.73 -5.23 23.46
C VAL A 74 -9.30 -4.55 22.22
N VAL A 75 -8.42 -4.24 21.25
CA VAL A 75 -8.83 -3.73 19.95
C VAL A 75 -8.68 -4.83 18.92
N HIS A 76 -9.81 -5.26 18.36
CA HIS A 76 -9.85 -6.20 17.25
C HIS A 76 -10.40 -5.48 16.02
N ASN A 77 -9.51 -5.05 15.14
CA ASN A 77 -9.86 -4.53 13.83
C ASN A 77 -8.75 -4.84 12.82
N THR A 78 -9.05 -4.68 11.54
CA THR A 78 -8.13 -4.91 10.42
C THR A 78 -6.87 -4.05 10.50
N VAL A 79 -6.92 -2.90 11.17
CA VAL A 79 -5.76 -2.04 11.47
C VAL A 79 -4.75 -2.80 12.34
N CYS A 80 -5.21 -3.49 13.37
CA CYS A 80 -4.35 -4.20 14.31
C CYS A 80 -3.59 -5.34 13.63
N GLU A 81 -4.27 -6.09 12.76
CA GLU A 81 -3.64 -7.15 11.95
C GLU A 81 -2.58 -6.57 11.00
N ASN A 82 -2.86 -5.42 10.38
CA ASN A 82 -1.90 -4.73 9.55
C ASN A 82 -0.67 -4.25 10.34
N ILE A 83 -0.86 -3.69 11.54
CA ILE A 83 0.26 -3.27 12.41
C ILE A 83 1.14 -4.46 12.76
N LEU A 84 0.56 -5.57 13.22
CA LEU A 84 1.32 -6.77 13.58
C LEU A 84 2.09 -7.33 12.38
N ARG A 85 1.45 -7.38 11.21
CA ARG A 85 2.09 -7.81 9.96
C ARG A 85 3.23 -6.88 9.56
N SER A 86 3.02 -5.57 9.57
CA SER A 86 4.05 -4.59 9.22
C SER A 86 5.25 -4.65 10.16
N ILE A 87 5.04 -4.89 11.46
CA ILE A 87 6.14 -5.14 12.40
C ILE A 87 6.91 -6.41 12.00
N LYS A 88 6.19 -7.50 11.68
CA LYS A 88 6.76 -8.78 11.22
C LYS A 88 7.65 -8.63 9.99
N GLU A 89 7.21 -7.81 9.06
CA GLU A 89 7.89 -7.54 7.79
C GLU A 89 8.96 -6.42 7.90
N GLY A 90 9.10 -5.78 9.06
CA GLY A 90 10.10 -4.73 9.29
C GLY A 90 9.73 -3.37 8.70
N PHE A 91 8.47 -3.14 8.32
CA PHE A 91 7.98 -1.83 7.90
C PHE A 91 7.84 -0.90 9.10
N ASP A 92 8.16 0.39 8.91
CA ASP A 92 7.87 1.37 9.94
C ASP A 92 6.36 1.69 9.99
N ILE A 93 5.83 1.60 11.21
CA ILE A 93 4.41 1.69 11.55
C ILE A 93 3.99 3.04 12.15
N ILE A 94 4.85 4.06 12.18
CA ILE A 94 4.55 5.36 12.80
C ILE A 94 3.21 5.95 12.32
N GLY A 95 2.98 5.94 11.00
CA GLY A 95 1.74 6.46 10.40
C GLY A 95 0.51 5.62 10.80
N THR A 96 0.58 4.31 10.62
CA THR A 96 -0.53 3.37 10.93
C THR A 96 -0.88 3.36 12.41
N LYS A 97 0.12 3.46 13.29
CA LYS A 97 -0.08 3.64 14.73
C LYS A 97 -0.91 4.89 15.02
N LYS A 98 -0.46 6.06 14.55
CA LYS A 98 -1.17 7.32 14.83
C LYS A 98 -2.55 7.32 14.19
N PHE A 99 -2.70 6.62 13.06
CA PHE A 99 -4.00 6.39 12.47
C PHE A 99 -4.91 5.62 13.41
N LEU A 100 -4.43 4.56 14.07
CA LEU A 100 -5.20 3.84 15.08
C LEU A 100 -5.57 4.73 16.28
N GLU A 101 -4.62 5.53 16.80
CA GLU A 101 -4.87 6.48 17.90
C GLU A 101 -5.98 7.46 17.52
N ASN A 102 -5.87 8.10 16.35
CA ASN A 102 -6.90 9.01 15.83
C ASN A 102 -8.24 8.28 15.56
N LEU A 103 -8.19 7.05 15.05
CA LEU A 103 -9.39 6.27 14.72
C LEU A 103 -10.20 5.94 15.97
N ILE A 104 -9.55 5.57 17.08
CA ILE A 104 -10.26 5.22 18.32
C ILE A 104 -10.91 6.45 18.96
N GLU A 105 -10.42 7.66 18.68
CA GLU A 105 -11.12 8.91 19.06
C GLU A 105 -12.42 9.13 18.28
N ASN A 106 -12.68 8.38 17.21
CA ASN A 106 -13.89 8.54 16.41
C ASN A 106 -15.15 8.10 17.18
N PRO A 107 -16.14 8.99 17.38
CA PRO A 107 -17.35 8.62 18.11
C PRO A 107 -18.33 7.72 17.33
N SER A 108 -18.07 7.44 16.05
CA SER A 108 -18.85 6.52 15.21
C SER A 108 -18.21 5.13 15.22
N LYS A 109 -18.83 4.18 15.92
CA LYS A 109 -18.38 2.77 15.94
C LYS A 109 -18.31 2.17 14.54
N HIS A 110 -19.26 2.51 13.66
CA HIS A 110 -19.23 2.10 12.25
C HIS A 110 -17.97 2.59 11.53
N SER A 111 -17.60 3.86 11.73
CA SER A 111 -16.37 4.39 11.12
C SER A 111 -15.12 3.71 11.69
N VAL A 112 -15.10 3.41 13.00
CA VAL A 112 -13.99 2.67 13.64
C VAL A 112 -13.81 1.28 13.01
N ASP A 113 -14.91 0.60 12.66
CA ASP A 113 -14.88 -0.76 12.15
C ASP A 113 -14.59 -0.85 10.64
N GLU A 114 -15.09 0.10 9.85
CA GLU A 114 -15.14 -0.01 8.39
C GLU A 114 -14.06 0.83 7.68
N LEU A 115 -13.59 1.92 8.29
CA LEU A 115 -12.76 2.91 7.60
C LEU A 115 -11.44 2.30 7.10
N PHE A 116 -10.77 1.48 7.90
CA PHE A 116 -9.49 0.91 7.47
C PHE A 116 -9.64 -0.01 6.26
N SER A 117 -10.68 -0.85 6.23
CA SER A 117 -10.98 -1.69 5.08
C SER A 117 -11.27 -0.84 3.84
N PHE A 118 -11.98 0.28 3.99
CA PHE A 118 -12.17 1.25 2.90
C PHE A 118 -10.83 1.80 2.38
N LEU A 119 -9.89 2.17 3.26
CA LEU A 119 -8.56 2.61 2.85
C LEU A 119 -7.80 1.52 2.08
N GLN A 120 -7.89 0.27 2.54
CA GLN A 120 -7.20 -0.86 1.91
C GLN A 120 -7.73 -1.17 0.50
N ILE A 121 -9.06 -1.23 0.35
CA ILE A 121 -9.72 -1.52 -0.94
C ILE A 121 -9.38 -0.45 -1.99
N HIS A 122 -9.28 0.81 -1.56
CA HIS A 122 -9.05 1.94 -2.47
C HIS A 122 -7.60 2.44 -2.47
N HIS A 123 -6.68 1.67 -1.89
CA HIS A 123 -5.25 1.96 -1.82
C HIS A 123 -4.92 3.39 -1.33
N LEU A 124 -5.68 3.90 -0.35
CA LEU A 124 -5.49 5.25 0.17
C LEU A 124 -4.30 5.33 1.13
N THR A 125 -3.53 6.40 1.00
CA THR A 125 -2.27 6.55 1.75
C THR A 125 -2.51 7.10 3.15
N ILE A 126 -1.94 6.43 4.16
CA ILE A 126 -1.83 6.93 5.53
C ILE A 126 -0.59 7.82 5.65
N THR A 127 -0.74 8.95 6.32
CA THR A 127 0.31 9.96 6.56
C THR A 127 0.99 9.74 7.90
N ASP A 128 2.21 10.30 8.06
CA ASP A 128 3.02 10.16 9.28
C ASP A 128 2.38 10.73 10.54
N ASP A 129 1.32 11.54 10.42
CA ASP A 129 0.55 12.06 11.55
C ASP A 129 -0.81 11.36 11.76
N GLY A 130 -1.00 10.19 11.12
CA GLY A 130 -2.15 9.33 11.34
C GLY A 130 -3.44 9.81 10.68
N CYS A 131 -3.35 10.72 9.72
CA CYS A 131 -4.43 11.05 8.81
C CYS A 131 -4.32 10.18 7.54
N PHE A 132 -5.32 10.23 6.67
CA PHE A 132 -5.24 9.63 5.34
C PHE A 132 -5.45 10.67 4.24
N LEU A 133 -4.87 10.41 3.07
CA LEU A 133 -5.09 11.19 1.87
C LEU A 133 -6.24 10.58 1.07
N ALA A 134 -7.11 11.45 0.56
CA ALA A 134 -8.23 11.11 -0.31
C ALA A 134 -8.37 12.17 -1.41
N TYR A 135 -9.33 11.96 -2.29
CA TYR A 135 -9.57 12.82 -3.43
C TYR A 135 -10.93 13.50 -3.33
N LYS A 136 -11.01 14.70 -3.90
CA LYS A 136 -12.26 15.44 -4.03
C LYS A 136 -12.34 16.13 -5.38
N CYS A 137 -13.45 15.92 -6.06
CA CYS A 137 -13.79 16.65 -7.29
C CYS A 137 -14.50 17.98 -6.93
N VAL A 138 -14.00 19.08 -7.47
CA VAL A 138 -14.51 20.46 -7.30
C VAL A 138 -14.64 21.13 -8.67
N LYS A 139 -15.31 22.28 -8.72
CA LYS A 139 -15.41 23.05 -9.97
C LYS A 139 -14.07 23.66 -10.37
N GLU A 140 -13.99 24.18 -11.59
CA GLU A 140 -12.82 24.90 -12.11
C GLU A 140 -12.35 26.05 -11.20
N ASP A 141 -13.27 26.68 -10.46
CA ASP A 141 -13.03 27.78 -9.53
C ASP A 141 -12.80 27.34 -8.07
N TYR A 142 -12.54 26.05 -7.83
CA TYR A 142 -12.35 25.42 -6.51
C TYR A 142 -13.59 25.37 -5.62
N LEU A 143 -14.75 25.84 -6.08
CA LEU A 143 -15.98 25.71 -5.31
C LEU A 143 -16.51 24.27 -5.34
N ASP A 144 -17.11 23.84 -4.23
CA ASP A 144 -17.75 22.54 -4.17
C ASP A 144 -18.87 22.41 -5.21
N LYS A 145 -18.99 21.23 -5.83
CA LYS A 145 -19.90 21.01 -6.96
C LYS A 145 -21.37 21.14 -6.59
N PHE A 146 -21.76 20.70 -5.38
CA PHE A 146 -23.16 20.62 -4.98
C PHE A 146 -23.73 21.97 -4.54
N SER A 147 -23.07 22.65 -3.59
CA SER A 147 -23.59 23.90 -3.02
C SER A 147 -22.98 25.14 -3.68
N GLY A 148 -21.76 25.05 -4.23
CA GLY A 148 -21.04 26.19 -4.78
C GLY A 148 -20.70 27.26 -3.73
N LYS A 149 -20.51 26.87 -2.47
CA LYS A 149 -20.31 27.78 -1.34
C LYS A 149 -18.97 27.58 -0.64
N TYR A 150 -18.43 26.36 -0.70
CA TYR A 150 -17.20 26.01 -0.01
C TYR A 150 -16.03 26.11 -0.97
N ASP A 151 -15.09 26.99 -0.63
CA ASP A 151 -13.87 27.22 -1.39
C ASP A 151 -12.79 26.22 -0.98
N ASN A 152 -12.31 25.42 -1.94
CA ASN A 152 -11.35 24.33 -1.73
C ASN A 152 -9.98 24.62 -2.34
N HIS A 153 -9.52 25.88 -2.37
CA HIS A 153 -8.13 26.14 -2.73
C HIS A 153 -7.15 25.40 -1.79
N PRO A 154 -5.96 24.99 -2.27
CA PRO A 154 -4.93 24.39 -1.43
C PRO A 154 -4.65 25.20 -0.15
N GLY A 155 -4.57 24.51 0.98
CA GLY A 155 -4.46 25.10 2.32
C GLY A 155 -5.80 25.43 2.98
N ALA A 156 -6.93 25.30 2.28
CA ALA A 156 -8.24 25.48 2.88
C ALA A 156 -8.58 24.33 3.84
N VAL A 157 -9.23 24.68 4.96
CA VAL A 157 -9.76 23.73 5.93
C VAL A 157 -11.27 23.81 5.92
N MET A 158 -11.90 22.70 5.54
CA MET A 158 -13.35 22.57 5.51
C MET A 158 -13.81 21.90 6.78
N GLU A 159 -14.74 22.54 7.50
CA GLU A 159 -15.22 22.06 8.78
C GLU A 159 -16.70 22.40 8.98
N MET A 160 -17.45 21.46 9.52
CA MET A 160 -18.79 21.67 10.04
C MET A 160 -18.97 20.87 11.33
N SER A 161 -19.90 21.28 12.18
CA SER A 161 -20.24 20.52 13.39
C SER A 161 -20.65 19.10 12.99
N ARG A 162 -20.06 18.07 13.62
CA ARG A 162 -20.30 16.66 13.29
C ARG A 162 -21.79 16.28 13.32
N ASN A 163 -22.55 16.86 14.25
CA ASN A 163 -23.99 16.64 14.37
C ASN A 163 -24.83 17.26 13.23
N GLN A 164 -24.20 17.99 12.30
CA GLN A 164 -24.82 18.43 11.06
C GLN A 164 -24.60 17.42 9.93
N VAL A 165 -23.66 16.48 10.08
CA VAL A 165 -23.43 15.45 9.07
C VAL A 165 -24.43 14.31 9.27
N ASP A 166 -25.04 13.85 8.19
CA ASP A 166 -25.89 12.66 8.20
C ASP A 166 -25.02 11.44 8.48
N ASP A 167 -25.34 10.70 9.54
CA ASP A 167 -24.66 9.50 9.98
C ASP A 167 -25.30 8.19 9.48
N ASN A 168 -26.46 8.27 8.81
CA ASN A 168 -27.11 7.11 8.23
C ASN A 168 -26.40 6.68 6.94
N LEU A 169 -25.65 5.58 7.01
CA LEU A 169 -24.92 4.98 5.88
C LEU A 169 -25.78 4.67 4.64
N ASN A 170 -27.10 4.46 4.81
CA ASN A 170 -28.02 4.14 3.70
C ASN A 170 -28.53 5.38 2.94
N HIS A 171 -28.28 6.58 3.44
CA HIS A 171 -28.66 7.81 2.75
C HIS A 171 -27.60 8.21 1.71
N ALA A 172 -27.87 7.90 0.45
CA ALA A 172 -27.00 8.28 -0.66
C ALA A 172 -26.93 9.82 -0.81
N CYS A 173 -25.71 10.35 -0.97
CA CYS A 173 -25.45 11.77 -1.26
C CYS A 173 -26.11 12.77 -0.28
N SER A 174 -26.10 12.45 1.02
CA SER A 174 -26.73 13.27 2.06
C SER A 174 -25.84 14.42 2.58
N HIS A 175 -26.34 15.15 3.58
CA HIS A 175 -25.66 16.31 4.16
C HIS A 175 -24.35 15.91 4.83
N GLY A 176 -23.26 16.55 4.42
CA GLY A 176 -21.91 16.26 4.87
C GLY A 176 -20.90 16.62 3.78
N PHE A 177 -19.63 16.63 4.15
CA PHE A 177 -18.60 16.68 3.13
C PHE A 177 -18.31 15.27 2.63
N HIS A 178 -18.16 15.16 1.31
CA HIS A 178 -17.74 13.93 0.65
C HIS A 178 -16.31 14.07 0.14
N VAL A 179 -15.52 13.05 0.44
CA VAL A 179 -14.19 12.77 -0.11
C VAL A 179 -14.16 11.29 -0.47
N GLY A 180 -13.31 10.86 -1.38
CA GLY A 180 -13.32 9.46 -1.81
C GLY A 180 -12.08 9.02 -2.56
N ALA A 181 -12.17 7.81 -3.10
CA ALA A 181 -11.18 7.21 -3.97
C ALA A 181 -11.15 7.88 -5.35
N LEU A 182 -10.15 7.54 -6.16
CA LEU A 182 -10.07 8.00 -7.56
C LEU A 182 -11.27 7.53 -8.38
N GLY A 183 -11.75 6.30 -8.20
CA GLY A 183 -12.96 5.82 -8.89
C GLY A 183 -14.21 6.68 -8.63
N TYR A 184 -14.26 7.39 -7.50
CA TYR A 184 -15.31 8.37 -7.21
C TYR A 184 -14.97 9.76 -7.76
N SER A 185 -13.84 10.34 -7.34
CA SER A 185 -13.52 11.78 -7.54
C SER A 185 -12.36 12.08 -8.48
N GLY A 186 -11.66 11.07 -8.98
CA GLY A 186 -10.53 11.21 -9.91
C GLY A 186 -10.95 11.62 -11.32
N PRO A 187 -10.00 11.91 -12.23
CA PRO A 187 -10.30 12.32 -13.60
C PRO A 187 -11.15 11.33 -14.40
N ASP A 188 -11.00 10.03 -14.12
CA ASP A 188 -11.81 8.96 -14.71
C ASP A 188 -12.94 8.49 -13.78
N GLY A 189 -13.11 9.17 -12.64
CA GLY A 189 -14.11 8.83 -11.63
C GLY A 189 -15.51 9.27 -12.03
N TRP A 190 -16.53 8.54 -11.59
CA TRP A 190 -17.91 8.78 -12.02
C TRP A 190 -18.48 10.14 -11.59
N TYR A 191 -17.93 10.74 -10.51
CA TYR A 191 -18.38 12.06 -10.05
C TYR A 191 -17.70 13.19 -10.82
N TYR A 192 -16.67 12.94 -11.62
CA TYR A 192 -15.96 13.95 -12.42
C TYR A 192 -16.75 14.36 -13.68
N ARG A 193 -16.57 15.60 -14.12
CA ARG A 193 -17.06 16.14 -15.40
C ARG A 193 -15.95 16.96 -16.04
N GLU A 194 -16.00 17.06 -17.36
CA GLU A 194 -15.05 17.91 -18.11
C GLU A 194 -15.05 19.35 -17.57
N GLY A 195 -13.84 19.85 -17.26
CA GLY A 195 -13.62 21.17 -16.66
C GLY A 195 -13.58 21.20 -15.13
N ASP A 196 -13.91 20.09 -14.46
CA ASP A 196 -13.73 19.99 -13.01
C ASP A 196 -12.24 19.87 -12.62
N ARG A 197 -11.93 20.19 -11.37
CA ARG A 197 -10.63 19.96 -10.75
C ARG A 197 -10.72 18.80 -9.78
N VAL A 198 -9.65 18.03 -9.70
CA VAL A 198 -9.45 17.04 -8.65
C VAL A 198 -8.41 17.58 -7.68
N ILE A 199 -8.72 17.57 -6.40
CA ILE A 199 -7.83 17.99 -5.33
C ILE A 199 -7.55 16.82 -4.39
N ILE A 200 -6.38 16.86 -3.76
CA ILE A 200 -5.99 15.93 -2.71
C ILE A 200 -6.35 16.57 -1.37
N VAL A 201 -6.99 15.79 -0.52
CA VAL A 201 -7.42 16.20 0.81
C VAL A 201 -6.86 15.27 1.86
N LYS A 202 -6.52 15.83 3.02
CA LYS A 202 -6.09 15.11 4.21
C LYS A 202 -7.23 15.07 5.21
N VAL A 203 -7.52 13.87 5.71
CA VAL A 203 -8.64 13.61 6.62
C VAL A 203 -8.12 12.90 7.85
N ASN A 204 -8.46 13.42 9.03
CA ASN A 204 -8.23 12.71 10.28
C ASN A 204 -9.33 11.64 10.45
N PRO A 205 -9.00 10.37 10.74
CA PRO A 205 -10.00 9.33 10.87
C PRO A 205 -11.04 9.61 11.97
N LYS A 206 -10.78 10.48 12.96
CA LYS A 206 -11.81 10.91 13.94
C LYS A 206 -12.93 11.78 13.36
N ASP A 207 -12.64 12.43 12.24
CA ASP A 207 -13.56 13.34 11.55
C ASP A 207 -14.44 12.62 10.50
N VAL A 208 -14.20 11.31 10.29
CA VAL A 208 -15.06 10.46 9.46
C VAL A 208 -16.35 10.15 10.20
N VAL A 209 -17.49 10.28 9.53
CA VAL A 209 -18.83 10.08 10.11
C VAL A 209 -19.40 8.72 9.74
N CYS A 210 -19.33 8.35 8.45
CA CYS A 210 -19.69 7.02 7.96
C CYS A 210 -19.05 6.75 6.60
N VAL A 211 -18.94 5.45 6.26
CA VAL A 211 -18.69 4.96 4.90
C VAL A 211 -20.06 4.65 4.28
N PRO A 212 -20.59 5.47 3.35
CA PRO A 212 -21.89 5.21 2.75
C PRO A 212 -21.87 3.92 1.92
N THR A 213 -22.99 3.20 1.88
CA THR A 213 -23.13 1.97 1.08
C THR A 213 -23.33 2.22 -0.41
N ASP A 214 -23.58 3.48 -0.79
CA ASP A 214 -23.75 3.88 -2.18
C ASP A 214 -22.41 4.13 -2.87
N SER A 215 -22.44 4.32 -4.20
CA SER A 215 -21.24 4.63 -4.98
C SER A 215 -20.17 3.53 -4.92
N ASN A 216 -20.58 2.26 -4.86
CA ASN A 216 -19.69 1.09 -4.71
C ASN A 216 -18.66 1.26 -3.57
N PHE A 217 -19.08 1.87 -2.46
CA PHE A 217 -18.22 2.13 -1.30
C PHE A 217 -16.99 2.97 -1.64
N GLN A 218 -17.03 3.87 -2.63
CA GLN A 218 -15.88 4.66 -3.09
C GLN A 218 -15.74 6.04 -2.42
N LYS A 219 -16.61 6.38 -1.45
CA LYS A 219 -16.56 7.67 -0.74
C LYS A 219 -16.76 7.49 0.76
N VAL A 220 -16.38 8.52 1.50
CA VAL A 220 -16.68 8.67 2.92
C VAL A 220 -17.35 10.01 3.19
N ARG A 221 -18.21 10.04 4.21
CA ARG A 221 -18.78 11.28 4.76
C ARG A 221 -17.90 11.75 5.91
N VAL A 222 -17.49 13.02 5.86
CA VAL A 222 -16.60 13.63 6.86
C VAL A 222 -17.19 14.95 7.35
N CYS A 223 -16.89 15.30 8.60
CA CYS A 223 -17.22 16.63 9.15
C CYS A 223 -16.08 17.63 8.96
N ARG A 224 -14.86 17.14 8.68
CA ARG A 224 -13.68 17.99 8.47
C ARG A 224 -12.67 17.37 7.51
N TYR A 225 -12.01 18.20 6.69
CA TYR A 225 -10.83 17.85 5.91
C TYR A 225 -9.99 19.09 5.59
N GLU A 226 -8.75 18.86 5.19
CA GLU A 226 -7.81 19.89 4.77
C GLU A 226 -7.40 19.66 3.31
N VAL A 227 -7.41 20.70 2.48
CA VAL A 227 -6.94 20.60 1.10
C VAL A 227 -5.43 20.72 1.08
N VAL A 228 -4.74 19.69 0.61
CA VAL A 228 -3.27 19.65 0.61
C VAL A 228 -2.65 20.05 -0.72
N GLY A 229 -3.37 19.89 -1.84
CA GLY A 229 -2.90 20.28 -3.16
C GLY A 229 -3.84 19.88 -4.29
N ASP A 230 -3.49 20.30 -5.50
CA ASP A 230 -4.12 19.81 -6.73
C ASP A 230 -3.65 18.39 -7.05
N PHE A 231 -4.55 17.58 -7.60
CA PHE A 231 -4.18 16.29 -8.17
C PHE A 231 -3.42 16.52 -9.48
N GLN A 232 -2.21 15.97 -9.58
CA GLN A 232 -1.38 16.01 -10.79
C GLN A 232 -1.04 14.60 -11.32
N GLY A 233 -1.55 13.56 -10.64
CA GLY A 233 -1.25 12.15 -10.85
C GLY A 233 -1.56 11.37 -9.57
N GLU A 234 -1.61 10.05 -9.66
CA GLU A 234 -1.85 9.20 -8.50
C GLU A 234 -0.79 9.41 -7.42
N LEU A 235 -1.20 9.26 -6.16
CA LEU A 235 -0.29 9.36 -5.03
C LEU A 235 0.60 8.12 -4.99
N ASN A 236 1.86 8.24 -5.43
CA ASN A 236 2.87 7.19 -5.26
C ASN A 236 3.03 6.84 -3.77
N ARG A 237 3.25 5.56 -3.43
CA ARG A 237 3.40 5.02 -2.05
C ARG A 237 4.51 5.66 -1.20
N ALA A 238 5.27 6.61 -1.74
CA ALA A 238 6.28 7.35 -0.98
C ALA A 238 5.62 8.12 0.18
N ARG A 239 6.15 7.91 1.38
CA ARG A 239 5.63 8.43 2.65
C ARG A 239 5.35 9.94 2.59
N TYR A 240 4.07 10.31 2.55
CA TYR A 240 3.67 11.71 2.60
C TYR A 240 3.67 12.22 4.04
N SER A 241 4.54 13.20 4.31
CA SER A 241 4.68 13.84 5.63
C SER A 241 3.45 14.64 6.10
N GLY A 242 2.39 14.76 5.29
CA GLY A 242 1.16 15.46 5.64
C GLY A 242 1.30 16.98 5.87
N LYS A 243 2.40 17.61 5.44
CA LYS A 243 2.66 19.05 5.58
C LYS A 243 2.01 19.88 4.47
N VAL A 244 1.17 20.84 4.84
CA VAL A 244 0.58 21.85 3.95
C VAL A 244 1.66 22.56 3.13
N GLY A 245 1.46 22.63 1.81
CA GLY A 245 2.37 23.31 0.89
C GLY A 245 3.63 22.51 0.52
N GLY A 246 3.68 21.22 0.85
CA GLY A 246 4.64 20.30 0.22
C GLY A 246 4.39 20.19 -1.28
N ASP A 247 5.45 19.95 -2.05
CA ASP A 247 5.31 19.58 -3.46
C ASP A 247 4.76 18.15 -3.53
N TYR A 248 3.43 18.05 -3.64
CA TYR A 248 2.69 16.79 -3.83
C TYR A 248 2.58 16.43 -5.32
N SER A 249 3.27 17.16 -6.21
CA SER A 249 3.55 16.58 -7.51
C SER A 249 4.29 15.28 -7.25
N SER A 250 3.93 14.23 -7.98
CA SER A 250 4.88 13.16 -8.19
C SER A 250 6.15 13.87 -8.66
N LYS A 251 7.19 13.88 -7.81
CA LYS A 251 8.53 13.94 -8.38
C LYS A 251 8.50 12.80 -9.35
N LYS A 252 8.47 13.11 -10.66
CA LYS A 252 8.77 12.17 -11.72
C LYS A 252 9.84 11.29 -11.11
N GLU A 253 9.51 10.03 -10.90
CA GLU A 253 10.47 9.08 -10.40
C GLU A 253 11.73 9.35 -11.21
N GLU A 254 12.83 9.58 -10.52
CA GLU A 254 14.09 9.25 -11.15
C GLU A 254 13.94 7.77 -11.44
N VAL A 255 13.47 7.46 -12.65
CA VAL A 255 13.45 6.13 -13.21
C VAL A 255 14.84 5.62 -12.91
N LYS A 256 14.96 4.74 -11.91
CA LYS A 256 16.21 4.03 -11.68
C LYS A 256 16.51 3.43 -13.04
N PRO A 257 17.62 3.81 -13.70
CA PRO A 257 17.85 3.37 -15.07
C PRO A 257 17.84 1.84 -15.03
N ARG A 258 16.80 1.21 -15.59
CA ARG A 258 16.71 -0.26 -15.67
C ARG A 258 17.98 -0.70 -16.38
N ILE A 259 18.87 -1.36 -15.64
CA ILE A 259 20.20 -1.66 -16.13
C ILE A 259 20.02 -2.77 -17.16
N SER A 260 20.31 -2.47 -18.42
CA SER A 260 20.42 -3.50 -19.43
C SER A 260 21.64 -4.35 -19.13
N ILE A 261 21.41 -5.62 -18.82
CA ILE A 261 22.47 -6.58 -18.48
C ILE A 261 22.59 -7.65 -19.56
N GLN A 262 23.72 -8.35 -19.58
CA GLN A 262 23.91 -9.50 -20.47
C GLN A 262 23.42 -10.80 -19.78
N PRO A 263 23.04 -11.84 -20.53
CA PRO A 263 22.56 -13.09 -19.95
C PRO A 263 23.52 -13.74 -18.94
N GLN A 264 24.83 -13.57 -19.12
CA GLN A 264 25.84 -14.11 -18.20
C GLN A 264 25.94 -13.36 -16.86
N ASP A 265 25.40 -12.15 -16.79
CA ASP A 265 25.49 -11.26 -15.63
C ASP A 265 24.20 -11.28 -14.79
N MET A 266 23.20 -12.08 -15.17
CA MET A 266 22.02 -12.31 -14.35
C MET A 266 22.43 -12.99 -13.04
N LEU A 267 21.80 -12.63 -11.94
CA LEU A 267 22.07 -13.17 -10.61
C LEU A 267 21.03 -14.23 -10.27
N VAL A 268 21.46 -15.31 -9.60
CA VAL A 268 20.55 -16.33 -9.05
C VAL A 268 19.71 -15.70 -7.94
N ASP A 269 18.46 -16.13 -7.85
CA ASP A 269 17.43 -15.61 -6.94
C ASP A 269 17.01 -14.14 -7.20
N HIS A 270 17.36 -13.59 -8.38
CA HIS A 270 16.92 -12.27 -8.82
C HIS A 270 15.90 -12.36 -9.96
N TYR A 271 15.09 -11.29 -10.07
CA TYR A 271 13.99 -11.17 -11.00
C TYR A 271 14.38 -10.43 -12.27
N TYR A 272 13.88 -10.89 -13.42
CA TYR A 272 14.20 -10.29 -14.72
C TYR A 272 13.02 -10.31 -15.69
N GLU A 273 12.95 -9.28 -16.53
CA GLU A 273 12.19 -9.30 -17.78
C GLU A 273 13.12 -9.40 -19.00
N PHE A 274 12.70 -10.13 -20.03
CA PHE A 274 13.43 -10.19 -21.31
C PHE A 274 12.56 -10.66 -22.48
N ASP A 275 13.01 -10.33 -23.69
CA ASP A 275 12.50 -10.91 -24.93
C ASP A 275 13.26 -12.20 -25.27
N TYR A 276 12.52 -13.24 -25.67
CA TYR A 276 13.08 -14.52 -26.07
C TYR A 276 12.51 -15.02 -27.38
N THR A 277 13.39 -15.41 -28.30
CA THR A 277 12.98 -16.04 -29.56
C THR A 277 13.01 -17.56 -29.43
N ASN A 278 11.87 -18.23 -29.55
CA ASN A 278 11.78 -19.68 -29.39
C ASN A 278 12.37 -20.46 -30.60
N LYS A 279 12.12 -21.77 -30.67
CA LYS A 279 12.62 -22.61 -31.79
C LYS A 279 11.84 -22.40 -33.09
N ASP A 280 10.58 -21.97 -32.98
CA ASP A 280 9.67 -21.75 -34.10
C ASP A 280 9.79 -20.32 -34.67
N GLY A 281 10.67 -19.50 -34.09
CA GLY A 281 10.91 -18.11 -34.49
C GLY A 281 9.95 -17.10 -33.86
N GLU A 282 9.11 -17.54 -32.93
CA GLU A 282 8.20 -16.65 -32.21
C GLU A 282 8.95 -15.89 -31.12
N ARG A 283 8.76 -14.57 -31.08
CA ARG A 283 9.24 -13.71 -29.99
C ARG A 283 8.24 -13.77 -28.84
N LYS A 284 8.75 -13.95 -27.63
CA LYS A 284 7.96 -14.03 -26.40
C LYS A 284 8.59 -13.14 -25.35
N HIS A 285 7.77 -12.37 -24.65
CA HIS A 285 8.21 -11.63 -23.48
C HIS A 285 8.12 -12.52 -22.23
N ARG A 286 9.07 -12.40 -21.31
CA ARG A 286 9.22 -13.32 -20.17
C ARG A 286 9.56 -12.58 -18.90
N TYR A 287 8.90 -12.97 -17.82
CA TYR A 287 9.18 -12.56 -16.45
C TYR A 287 9.60 -13.79 -15.66
N VAL A 288 10.77 -13.75 -15.06
CA VAL A 288 11.39 -14.93 -14.44
C VAL A 288 12.14 -14.61 -13.16
N ILE A 289 12.35 -15.63 -12.34
CA ILE A 289 13.42 -15.67 -11.34
C ILE A 289 14.51 -16.64 -11.81
N VAL A 290 15.77 -16.24 -11.68
CA VAL A 290 16.90 -17.10 -12.10
C VAL A 290 17.17 -18.14 -11.04
N VAL A 291 17.19 -19.41 -11.45
CA VAL A 291 17.46 -20.56 -10.57
C VAL A 291 18.92 -20.96 -10.65
N GLU A 292 19.49 -21.05 -11.86
CA GLU A 292 20.91 -21.39 -12.03
C GLU A 292 21.47 -20.99 -13.39
N HIS A 293 22.80 -20.87 -13.47
CA HIS A 293 23.53 -20.70 -14.72
C HIS A 293 24.11 -22.03 -15.22
N GLN A 294 23.88 -22.30 -16.50
CA GLN A 294 24.53 -23.38 -17.24
C GLN A 294 25.44 -22.81 -18.35
N GLU A 295 26.24 -23.66 -18.98
CA GLU A 295 27.29 -23.23 -19.94
C GLU A 295 26.75 -22.37 -21.10
N ASP A 296 25.64 -22.79 -21.73
CA ASP A 296 25.00 -22.08 -22.85
C ASP A 296 23.63 -21.48 -22.50
N ARG A 297 23.19 -21.64 -21.25
CA ARG A 297 21.81 -21.35 -20.82
C ARG A 297 21.73 -20.65 -19.46
N VAL A 298 20.56 -20.07 -19.22
CA VAL A 298 20.10 -19.67 -17.89
C VAL A 298 18.83 -20.47 -17.60
N VAL A 299 18.78 -21.13 -16.46
CA VAL A 299 17.58 -21.83 -16.00
C VAL A 299 16.82 -20.87 -15.12
N CYS A 300 15.56 -20.63 -15.48
CA CYS A 300 14.72 -19.70 -14.78
C CYS A 300 13.36 -20.35 -14.49
N GLU A 301 12.75 -19.97 -13.38
CA GLU A 301 11.36 -20.25 -13.08
C GLU A 301 10.51 -19.13 -13.67
N LEU A 302 9.47 -19.51 -14.41
CA LEU A 302 8.53 -18.58 -15.03
C LEU A 302 7.58 -18.01 -13.99
N ILE A 303 7.38 -16.69 -14.04
CA ILE A 303 6.45 -15.98 -13.16
C ILE A 303 5.19 -15.63 -13.94
N ILE A 304 5.35 -15.05 -15.13
CA ILE A 304 4.23 -14.65 -16.01
C ILE A 304 4.51 -15.17 -17.45
N PRO A 305 3.51 -15.70 -18.17
CA PRO A 305 2.09 -15.83 -17.81
C PRO A 305 1.77 -17.00 -16.87
N GLU A 306 0.67 -16.88 -16.10
CA GLU A 306 0.21 -17.82 -15.05
C GLU A 306 0.18 -19.29 -15.47
N GLU A 307 -0.16 -19.58 -16.74
CA GLU A 307 -0.20 -20.94 -17.29
C GLU A 307 1.13 -21.69 -17.18
N TYR A 308 2.23 -20.97 -16.95
CA TYR A 308 3.56 -21.52 -16.71
C TYR A 308 4.16 -21.09 -15.36
N HIS A 309 3.38 -20.47 -14.47
CA HIS A 309 3.90 -20.03 -13.17
C HIS A 309 4.51 -21.20 -12.40
N GLY A 310 5.74 -21.04 -11.92
CA GLY A 310 6.48 -22.10 -11.23
C GLY A 310 7.16 -23.12 -12.15
N GLU A 311 6.98 -23.04 -13.47
CA GLU A 311 7.68 -23.93 -14.39
C GLU A 311 9.13 -23.49 -14.58
N CYS A 312 10.06 -24.40 -14.27
CA CYS A 312 11.47 -24.23 -14.59
C CYS A 312 11.73 -24.45 -16.08
N ARG A 313 12.33 -23.47 -16.77
CA ARG A 313 12.74 -23.57 -18.18
C ARG A 313 14.16 -23.05 -18.40
N GLY A 314 14.87 -23.71 -19.31
CA GLY A 314 16.19 -23.28 -19.76
C GLY A 314 16.13 -22.39 -20.99
N PHE A 315 16.69 -21.19 -20.91
CA PHE A 315 16.77 -20.20 -21.98
C PHE A 315 18.18 -20.14 -22.56
N ILE A 316 18.30 -20.21 -23.88
CA ILE A 316 19.60 -20.13 -24.58
C ILE A 316 20.04 -18.66 -24.58
N ARG A 317 21.23 -18.37 -24.04
CA ARG A 317 21.72 -17.00 -23.80
C ARG A 317 21.68 -16.11 -25.05
N ASN A 318 22.13 -16.63 -26.19
CA ASN A 318 22.18 -15.87 -27.46
C ASN A 318 20.80 -15.63 -28.11
N LYS A 319 19.71 -16.09 -27.48
CA LYS A 319 18.33 -15.86 -27.91
C LYS A 319 17.55 -14.96 -26.96
N MET A 320 18.21 -14.46 -25.91
CA MET A 320 17.67 -13.50 -24.94
C MET A 320 18.08 -12.10 -25.34
N GLU A 321 17.14 -11.17 -25.36
CA GLU A 321 17.32 -9.77 -25.74
C GLU A 321 16.59 -8.87 -24.73
N ASN A 322 17.00 -7.59 -24.64
CA ASN A 322 16.34 -6.58 -23.80
C ASN A 322 16.17 -7.03 -22.33
N ILE A 323 17.23 -7.60 -21.75
CA ILE A 323 17.21 -8.12 -20.38
C ILE A 323 17.28 -6.95 -19.39
N LEU A 324 16.30 -6.87 -18.51
CA LEU A 324 16.21 -5.86 -17.45
C LEU A 324 15.99 -6.55 -16.11
N GLU A 325 16.75 -6.12 -15.11
CA GLU A 325 16.55 -6.55 -13.72
C GLU A 325 15.32 -5.87 -13.12
N LEU A 326 14.52 -6.65 -12.42
CA LEU A 326 13.31 -6.23 -11.72
C LEU A 326 13.56 -6.26 -10.22
N MET A 327 13.03 -5.27 -9.51
CA MET A 327 12.96 -5.28 -8.05
C MET A 327 11.73 -6.10 -7.62
N ASP A 328 11.76 -6.63 -6.39
CA ASP A 328 10.61 -7.38 -5.83
C ASP A 328 9.30 -6.58 -5.87
N GLU A 329 9.37 -5.26 -5.72
CA GLU A 329 8.22 -4.34 -5.82
C GLU A 329 7.64 -4.29 -7.25
N ASP A 330 8.49 -4.37 -8.29
CA ASP A 330 8.06 -4.36 -9.70
C ASP A 330 7.28 -5.64 -10.04
N ILE A 331 7.63 -6.78 -9.42
CA ILE A 331 6.97 -8.07 -9.67
C ILE A 331 5.54 -8.08 -9.13
N LEU A 332 5.33 -7.55 -7.91
CA LEU A 332 4.00 -7.47 -7.31
C LEU A 332 3.05 -6.59 -8.13
N GLU A 333 3.56 -5.50 -8.70
CA GLU A 333 2.79 -4.64 -9.60
C GLU A 333 2.49 -5.34 -10.93
N LEU A 334 3.49 -5.99 -11.55
CA LEU A 334 3.33 -6.72 -12.81
C LEU A 334 2.35 -7.91 -12.72
N GLU A 335 2.35 -8.64 -11.60
CA GLU A 335 1.38 -9.71 -11.36
C GLU A 335 -0.03 -9.14 -11.30
N ASN A 336 -0.26 -8.08 -10.52
CA ASN A 336 -1.57 -7.43 -10.41
C ASN A 336 -2.07 -6.92 -11.77
N ASP A 337 -1.23 -6.19 -12.51
CA ASP A 337 -1.57 -5.64 -13.83
C ASP A 337 -1.91 -6.75 -14.84
N TYR A 338 -1.15 -7.85 -14.84
CA TYR A 338 -1.39 -8.98 -15.73
C TYR A 338 -2.71 -9.69 -15.40
N TYR A 339 -3.03 -9.88 -14.11
CA TYR A 339 -4.27 -10.53 -13.68
C TYR A 339 -5.50 -9.67 -13.91
N GLU A 340 -5.40 -8.35 -13.70
CA GLU A 340 -6.47 -7.41 -14.05
C GLU A 340 -6.74 -7.44 -15.56
N ALA A 341 -5.71 -7.35 -16.40
CA ALA A 341 -5.86 -7.40 -17.86
C ALA A 341 -6.50 -8.70 -18.36
N LYS A 342 -6.14 -9.86 -17.77
CA LYS A 342 -6.73 -11.15 -18.14
C LYS A 342 -8.20 -11.30 -17.71
N ALA A 343 -8.58 -10.73 -16.56
CA ALA A 343 -9.97 -10.75 -16.11
C ALA A 343 -10.89 -9.95 -17.05
N TYR A 344 -10.39 -8.86 -17.63
CA TYR A 344 -11.12 -8.08 -18.64
C TYR A 344 -11.33 -8.86 -19.96
N ASP A 345 -10.33 -9.61 -20.43
CA ASP A 345 -10.45 -10.40 -21.66
C ASP A 345 -11.42 -11.60 -21.50
N GLU A 346 -11.58 -12.14 -20.29
CA GLU A 346 -12.52 -13.26 -20.01
C GLU A 346 -13.98 -12.78 -19.85
N GLU A 347 -14.23 -11.55 -19.39
CA GLU A 347 -15.59 -10.96 -19.32
C GLU A 347 -16.14 -10.59 -20.71
N ASP A 348 -15.28 -10.17 -21.65
CA ASP A 348 -15.70 -9.82 -23.02
C ASP A 348 -16.05 -11.05 -23.90
N GLU A 349 -15.59 -12.26 -23.54
CA GLU A 349 -16.00 -13.50 -24.24
C GLU A 349 -17.37 -14.05 -23.78
N GLU A 350 -17.87 -13.68 -22.59
CA GLU A 350 -19.19 -14.12 -22.11
C GLU A 350 -20.36 -13.23 -22.59
N ASP A 351 -20.10 -11.99 -23.05
CA ASP A 351 -21.14 -11.03 -23.41
C ASP A 351 -21.56 -11.02 -24.90
N ASP A 352 -20.93 -11.79 -25.78
CA ASP A 352 -21.31 -11.87 -27.22
C ASP A 352 -22.52 -12.80 -27.51
N ASN A 353 -23.31 -13.15 -26.49
CA ASN A 353 -24.45 -14.07 -26.66
C ASN A 353 -25.78 -13.60 -26.07
N SER A 354 -26.02 -12.29 -25.95
CA SER A 354 -27.39 -11.78 -26.04
C SER A 354 -27.41 -10.29 -26.33
N TYR A 355 -28.00 -9.87 -27.46
CA TYR A 355 -29.17 -8.99 -27.50
C TYR A 355 -29.49 -8.60 -28.96
N ASN A 356 -30.50 -9.29 -29.48
CA ASN A 356 -31.14 -9.01 -30.76
C ASN A 356 -32.15 -7.86 -30.54
N TRP A 357 -31.95 -6.71 -31.19
CA TRP A 357 -32.88 -5.57 -31.15
C TRP A 357 -34.05 -5.77 -32.12
N PRO A 358 -35.31 -5.58 -31.71
CA PRO A 358 -36.38 -5.19 -32.62
C PRO A 358 -36.67 -3.68 -32.53
N PHE A 359 -36.91 -3.13 -33.72
CA PHE A 359 -37.18 -1.75 -34.15
C PHE A 359 -38.04 -0.86 -33.26
#